data_AF-A0A060BVV7-F1
#
_entry.id   AF-A0A060BVV7-F1
#
_cell.length_a   1.000
_cell.length_b   1.000
_cell.length_c   1.000
_cell.angle_alpha   90.00
_cell.angle_beta   90.00
_cell.angle_gamma   90.00
#
_symmetry.space_group_name_H-M   'P 1'
#
loop_
_entity.id
_entity.type
_entity.pdbx_description
1 polymer ?
#
loop_
_entity_poly.entity_id
_entity_poly.type
_entity_poly.pdbx_seq_one_letter_code
_entity_poly.pdbx_strand_id
1 'polypeptide(L)'
;EASITNGKLTIKINRFGWLTYYNQNGKVLLEERWRVNDGGKKTSPLAIMGREYRPIIGASDYKITLRFEGQDGEKIYGLGQRQEKQLNMKGCTLELAQRNTQSSIPFALSNLGYGFLWNNPAIGRVTFANNLTEWVAECSEHMDLWITAGDTPRN
;
A
#
# COMPACT_ATOMS: atom_id res chain seq x y z
N GLU A 1 -21.87 4.98 -3.83
CA GLU A 1 -20.83 3.93 -3.76
C GLU A 1 -20.68 3.35 -5.15
N ALA A 2 -19.47 2.95 -5.54
CA ALA A 2 -19.23 2.34 -6.85
C ALA A 2 -18.24 1.18 -6.71
N SER A 3 -18.21 0.30 -7.69
CA SER A 3 -17.28 -0.83 -7.71
C SER A 3 -16.82 -1.15 -9.12
N ILE A 4 -15.61 -1.67 -9.21
CA ILE A 4 -15.05 -2.25 -10.43
C ILE A 4 -14.57 -3.67 -10.11
N THR A 5 -14.90 -4.62 -10.98
CA THR A 5 -14.48 -6.02 -10.87
C THR A 5 -13.72 -6.39 -12.13
N ASN A 6 -12.53 -6.94 -11.97
CA ASN A 6 -11.75 -7.51 -13.05
C ASN A 6 -11.20 -8.87 -12.60
N GLY A 7 -11.71 -9.95 -13.20
CA GLY A 7 -11.36 -11.32 -12.82
C GLY A 7 -11.59 -11.58 -11.33
N LYS A 8 -10.52 -11.87 -10.61
CA LYS A 8 -10.56 -12.23 -9.18
C LYS A 8 -10.50 -11.04 -8.22
N LEU A 9 -10.32 -9.82 -8.73
CA LEU A 9 -10.19 -8.62 -7.93
C LEU A 9 -11.44 -7.76 -8.07
N THR A 10 -12.01 -7.34 -6.95
CA THR A 10 -13.06 -6.32 -6.88
C THR A 10 -12.60 -5.17 -6.01
N ILE A 11 -12.69 -3.94 -6.52
CA ILE A 11 -12.38 -2.72 -5.77
C ILE A 11 -13.70 -1.98 -5.56
N LYS A 12 -13.96 -1.59 -4.32
CA LYS A 12 -15.14 -0.79 -3.97
C LYS A 12 -14.69 0.56 -3.44
N ILE A 13 -15.37 1.61 -3.88
CA ILE A 13 -15.24 2.97 -3.35
C ILE A 13 -16.50 3.33 -2.55
N ASN A 14 -16.30 3.67 -1.28
CA ASN A 14 -17.38 4.08 -0.41
C ASN A 14 -17.79 5.55 -0.68
N ARG A 15 -18.84 6.04 0.01
CA ARG A 15 -19.31 7.42 -0.14
C ARG A 15 -18.30 8.51 0.23
N PHE A 16 -17.25 8.17 0.99
CA PHE A 16 -16.18 9.08 1.41
C PHE A 16 -14.98 9.05 0.45
N GLY A 17 -15.04 8.23 -0.60
CA GLY A 17 -13.93 8.09 -1.56
C GLY A 17 -12.83 7.11 -1.11
N TRP A 18 -13.08 6.28 -0.09
CA TRP A 18 -12.08 5.32 0.41
C TRP A 18 -12.21 4.00 -0.33
N LEU A 19 -11.05 3.39 -0.62
CA LEU A 19 -10.96 2.15 -1.39
C LEU A 19 -10.77 0.93 -0.49
N THR A 20 -11.49 -0.13 -0.82
CA THR A 20 -11.29 -1.47 -0.26
C THR A 20 -11.24 -2.48 -1.39
N TYR A 21 -10.26 -3.38 -1.30
CA TYR A 21 -9.93 -4.38 -2.30
C TYR A 21 -10.35 -5.74 -1.79
N TYR A 22 -11.06 -6.50 -2.61
CA TYR A 22 -11.62 -7.80 -2.28
C TYR A 22 -11.22 -8.84 -3.31
N ASN A 23 -11.06 -10.08 -2.88
CA ASN A 23 -11.00 -11.21 -3.80
C ASN A 23 -12.41 -11.61 -4.28
N GLN A 24 -12.48 -12.62 -5.16
CA GLN A 24 -13.73 -13.15 -5.71
C GLN A 24 -14.67 -13.78 -4.66
N ASN A 25 -14.13 -14.17 -3.50
CA ASN A 25 -14.91 -14.75 -2.39
C ASN A 25 -15.41 -13.67 -1.41
N GLY A 26 -15.17 -12.38 -1.69
CA GLY A 26 -15.55 -11.27 -0.81
C GLY A 26 -14.64 -11.10 0.41
N LYS A 27 -13.49 -11.78 0.47
CA LYS A 27 -12.47 -11.55 1.51
C LYS A 27 -11.73 -10.26 1.20
N VAL A 28 -11.54 -9.41 2.21
CA VAL A 28 -10.71 -8.20 2.11
C VAL A 28 -9.25 -8.60 1.87
N LEU A 29 -8.66 -8.01 0.85
CA LEU A 29 -7.23 -8.14 0.50
C LEU A 29 -6.44 -6.95 1.04
N LEU A 30 -6.94 -5.74 0.78
CA LEU A 30 -6.36 -4.48 1.24
C LEU A 30 -7.50 -3.51 1.59
N GLU A 31 -7.26 -2.66 2.57
CA GLU A 31 -8.18 -1.60 2.93
C GLU A 31 -7.40 -0.33 3.22
N GLU A 32 -7.75 0.78 2.59
CA GLU A 32 -7.10 2.05 2.92
C GLU A 32 -7.37 2.47 4.35
N ARG A 33 -6.35 3.01 5.01
CA ARG A 33 -6.41 3.48 6.38
C ARG A 33 -6.69 4.97 6.42
N TRP A 34 -7.91 5.32 6.81
CA TRP A 34 -8.34 6.70 7.05
C TRP A 34 -8.62 6.91 8.54
N ARG A 35 -8.14 8.03 9.11
CA ARG A 35 -8.48 8.47 10.47
C ARG A 35 -8.90 9.93 10.44
N VAL A 36 -10.16 10.17 10.12
CA VAL A 36 -10.73 11.51 9.84
C VAL A 36 -12.09 11.66 10.49
N ASN A 37 -12.54 12.90 10.69
CA ASN A 37 -13.82 13.17 11.35
C ASN A 37 -15.03 12.59 10.57
N ASP A 38 -15.02 12.68 9.25
CA ASP A 38 -16.13 12.24 8.40
C ASP A 38 -15.90 10.82 7.85
N GLY A 39 -15.95 9.83 8.75
CA GLY A 39 -15.60 8.44 8.45
C GLY A 39 -16.67 7.39 8.74
N GLY A 40 -17.85 7.80 9.19
CA GLY A 40 -18.88 6.89 9.68
C GLY A 40 -18.38 6.06 10.86
N LYS A 41 -18.39 4.73 10.76
CA LYS A 41 -17.91 3.83 11.84
C LYS A 41 -16.40 3.93 12.12
N LYS A 42 -15.62 4.49 11.18
CA LYS A 42 -14.16 4.65 11.30
C LYS A 42 -13.76 6.11 11.53
N THR A 43 -14.69 6.93 12.01
CA THR A 43 -14.41 8.32 12.39
C THR A 43 -13.32 8.40 13.46
N SER A 44 -12.38 9.32 13.27
CA SER A 44 -11.27 9.56 14.19
C SER A 44 -10.73 11.00 14.04
N PRO A 45 -10.42 11.71 15.14
CA PRO A 45 -9.97 13.09 15.09
C PRO A 45 -8.49 13.27 14.73
N LEU A 46 -7.78 12.20 14.38
CA LEU A 46 -6.32 12.24 14.14
C LEU A 46 -5.92 12.96 12.85
N ALA A 47 -6.87 13.24 11.95
CA ALA A 47 -6.65 13.89 10.66
C ALA A 47 -5.61 13.19 9.76
N ILE A 48 -5.56 11.86 9.78
CA ILE A 48 -4.67 11.07 8.93
C ILE A 48 -5.41 10.63 7.67
N MET A 49 -4.95 11.12 6.52
CA MET A 49 -5.45 10.76 5.19
C MET A 49 -4.89 9.40 4.75
N GLY A 50 -5.73 8.58 4.11
CA GLY A 50 -5.30 7.32 3.51
C GLY A 50 -4.45 7.54 2.26
N ARG A 51 -4.76 8.58 1.49
CA ARG A 51 -3.97 9.08 0.36
C ARG A 51 -3.61 10.54 0.63
N GLU A 52 -2.37 10.80 0.99
CA GLU A 52 -1.89 12.13 1.35
C GLU A 52 -0.97 12.68 0.27
N TYR A 53 -1.30 13.87 -0.25
CA TYR A 53 -0.45 14.67 -1.12
C TYR A 53 0.00 15.90 -0.33
N ARG A 54 1.25 15.90 0.13
CA ARG A 54 1.83 17.03 0.85
C ARG A 54 2.66 17.86 -0.12
N PRO A 55 2.34 19.14 -0.37
CA PRO A 55 3.08 19.96 -1.31
C PRO A 55 4.52 20.19 -0.84
N ILE A 56 5.45 20.18 -1.78
CA ILE A 56 6.86 20.50 -1.54
C ILE A 56 7.08 21.98 -1.89
N ILE A 57 7.58 22.77 -0.95
CA ILE A 57 7.78 24.20 -1.14
C ILE A 57 8.79 24.43 -2.26
N GLY A 58 8.39 25.17 -3.30
CA GLY A 58 9.25 25.51 -4.43
C GLY A 58 9.30 24.44 -5.54
N ALA A 59 8.49 23.38 -5.47
CA ALA A 59 8.33 22.38 -6.52
C ALA A 59 6.87 22.25 -6.96
N SER A 60 6.65 21.72 -8.17
CA SER A 60 5.33 21.28 -8.64
C SER A 60 4.88 19.94 -8.04
N ASP A 61 5.81 19.24 -7.40
CA ASP A 61 5.64 17.86 -6.95
C ASP A 61 5.16 17.77 -5.50
N TYR A 62 4.77 16.55 -5.13
CA TYR A 62 4.27 16.25 -3.79
C TYR A 62 5.13 15.18 -3.11
N LYS A 63 5.20 15.26 -1.79
CA LYS A 63 5.46 14.09 -0.96
C LYS A 63 4.16 13.31 -0.86
N ILE A 64 4.17 12.09 -1.38
CA ILE A 64 2.98 11.24 -1.43
C ILE A 64 3.08 10.16 -0.36
N THR A 65 2.01 9.98 0.42
CA THR A 65 1.89 8.87 1.37
C THR A 65 0.59 8.11 1.18
N LEU A 66 0.69 6.80 0.97
CA LEU A 66 -0.44 5.87 0.85
C LEU A 66 -0.46 4.92 2.03
N ARG A 67 -1.60 4.82 2.71
CA ARG A 67 -1.76 4.05 3.95
C ARG A 67 -2.84 2.99 3.82
N PHE A 68 -2.51 1.78 4.25
CA PHE A 68 -3.44 0.66 4.38
C PHE A 68 -3.51 0.19 5.83
N GLU A 69 -4.64 -0.41 6.18
CA GLU A 69 -4.80 -1.07 7.47
C GLU A 69 -3.83 -2.26 7.58
N GLY A 70 -3.24 -2.42 8.76
CA GLY A 70 -2.47 -3.63 9.07
C GLY A 70 -3.42 -4.80 9.26
N GLN A 71 -3.07 -5.96 8.70
CA GLN A 71 -3.83 -7.19 8.87
C GLN A 71 -3.05 -8.21 9.70
N ASP A 72 -3.71 -8.77 10.70
CA ASP A 72 -3.13 -9.78 11.58
C ASP A 72 -2.83 -11.08 10.82
N GLY A 73 -1.68 -11.68 11.08
CA GLY A 73 -1.23 -12.91 10.41
C GLY A 73 -0.79 -12.71 8.95
N GLU A 74 -0.81 -11.48 8.45
CA GLU A 74 -0.28 -11.14 7.13
C GLU A 74 1.23 -11.36 7.07
N LYS A 75 1.69 -11.94 5.97
CA LYS A 75 3.11 -12.11 5.64
C LYS A 75 3.34 -11.47 4.29
N ILE A 76 4.42 -10.69 4.20
CA ILE A 76 4.79 -9.93 3.00
C ILE A 76 6.14 -10.43 2.50
N TYR A 77 6.26 -10.61 1.18
CA TYR A 77 7.46 -11.11 0.51
C TYR A 77 7.79 -10.24 -0.71
N GLY A 78 9.00 -10.37 -1.26
CA GLY A 78 9.44 -9.66 -2.47
C GLY A 78 10.28 -8.42 -2.16
N LEU A 79 9.97 -7.29 -2.81
CA LEU A 79 10.59 -5.97 -2.59
C LEU A 79 12.05 -5.83 -3.05
N GLY A 80 12.54 -6.82 -3.81
CA GLY A 80 13.85 -6.84 -4.43
C GLY A 80 14.91 -7.54 -3.60
N GLN A 81 16.18 -7.16 -3.83
CA GLN A 81 17.33 -7.77 -3.17
C GLN A 81 17.84 -6.85 -2.07
N ARG A 82 18.00 -7.37 -0.86
CA ARG A 82 18.46 -6.58 0.28
C ARG A 82 19.30 -7.41 1.26
N GLN A 83 19.86 -6.73 2.27
CA GLN A 83 20.72 -7.33 3.29
C GLN A 83 19.97 -7.70 4.59
N GLU A 84 18.65 -7.53 4.64
CA GLU A 84 17.86 -8.00 5.77
C GLU A 84 17.82 -9.54 5.84
N LYS A 85 17.80 -10.09 7.05
CA LYS A 85 17.73 -11.54 7.29
C LYS A 85 16.31 -12.09 7.14
N GLN A 86 15.33 -11.21 7.07
CA GLN A 86 13.92 -11.51 7.10
C GLN A 86 13.44 -11.92 5.70
N LEU A 87 12.86 -13.11 5.58
CA LEU A 87 12.10 -13.48 4.38
C LEU A 87 10.71 -12.84 4.40
N ASN A 88 10.04 -12.87 5.56
CA ASN A 88 8.78 -12.19 5.79
C ASN A 88 9.06 -10.75 6.23
N MET A 89 8.68 -9.80 5.38
CA MET A 89 8.89 -8.36 5.58
C MET A 89 7.81 -7.71 6.46
N LYS A 90 6.81 -8.46 6.92
CA LYS A 90 5.85 -7.91 7.91
C LYS A 90 6.60 -7.51 9.18
N GLY A 91 6.34 -6.30 9.65
CA GLY A 91 7.03 -5.66 10.77
C GLY A 91 8.28 -4.86 10.35
N CYS A 92 8.74 -4.97 9.11
CA CYS A 92 9.92 -4.26 8.62
C CYS A 92 9.57 -2.90 8.00
N THR A 93 10.56 -2.00 8.02
CA THR A 93 10.58 -0.78 7.21
C THR A 93 11.75 -0.87 6.25
N LEU A 94 11.50 -0.56 4.98
CA LEU A 94 12.42 -0.74 3.88
C LEU A 94 12.55 0.57 3.10
N GLU A 95 13.78 1.02 2.89
CA GLU A 95 14.07 2.17 2.02
C GLU A 95 13.83 1.81 0.55
N LEU A 96 13.10 2.64 -0.19
CA LEU A 96 12.92 2.50 -1.64
C LEU A 96 14.00 3.33 -2.36
N ALA A 97 15.22 2.80 -2.39
CA ALA A 97 16.35 3.38 -3.11
C ALA A 97 17.31 2.29 -3.58
N GLN A 98 18.10 2.61 -4.60
CA GLN A 98 19.16 1.73 -5.10
C GLN A 98 20.48 2.07 -4.38
N ARG A 99 21.15 1.06 -3.82
CA ARG A 99 22.47 1.20 -3.19
C ARG A 99 23.35 0.02 -3.59
N ASN A 100 24.66 0.13 -3.38
CA ASN A 100 25.51 -1.06 -3.52
C ASN A 100 24.98 -2.16 -2.58
N THR A 101 24.83 -3.38 -3.11
CA THR A 101 24.25 -4.57 -2.45
C THR A 101 22.74 -4.54 -2.15
N GLN A 102 22.02 -3.48 -2.56
CA GLN A 102 20.58 -3.34 -2.37
C GLN A 102 19.90 -2.93 -3.69
N SER A 103 18.97 -3.75 -4.15
CA SER A 103 18.10 -3.43 -5.28
C SER A 103 16.65 -3.32 -4.83
N SER A 104 16.07 -2.13 -4.94
CA SER A 104 14.65 -1.92 -4.64
C SER A 104 13.81 -2.26 -5.87
N ILE A 105 13.06 -3.36 -5.79
CA ILE A 105 12.10 -3.79 -6.82
C ILE A 105 10.74 -3.84 -6.13
N PRO A 106 9.92 -2.77 -6.17
CA PRO A 106 8.85 -2.54 -5.21
C PRO A 106 7.55 -3.30 -5.53
N PHE A 107 7.69 -4.60 -5.81
CA PHE A 107 6.60 -5.56 -5.90
C PHE A 107 6.55 -6.40 -4.62
N ALA A 108 5.43 -6.30 -3.89
CA ALA A 108 5.16 -7.04 -2.67
C ALA A 108 4.12 -8.14 -2.95
N LEU A 109 4.38 -9.34 -2.44
CA LEU A 109 3.44 -10.46 -2.46
C LEU A 109 2.94 -10.74 -1.03
N SER A 110 1.62 -10.77 -0.84
CA SER A 110 1.00 -11.07 0.45
C SER A 110 0.45 -12.49 0.48
N ASN A 111 0.60 -13.17 1.62
CA ASN A 111 -0.05 -14.46 1.87
C ASN A 111 -1.59 -14.38 1.90
N LEU A 112 -2.15 -13.17 1.89
CA LEU A 112 -3.60 -12.96 1.80
C LEU A 112 -4.15 -13.20 0.38
N GLY A 113 -3.29 -13.39 -0.62
CA GLY A 113 -3.66 -13.72 -2.00
C GLY A 113 -3.64 -12.54 -2.95
N TYR A 114 -2.74 -11.57 -2.74
CA TYR A 114 -2.60 -10.42 -3.63
C TYR A 114 -1.12 -10.05 -3.86
N GLY A 115 -0.86 -9.46 -5.01
CA GLY A 115 0.40 -8.79 -5.35
C GLY A 115 0.18 -7.29 -5.48
N PHE A 116 1.15 -6.50 -5.03
CA PHE A 116 1.10 -5.04 -5.04
C PHE A 116 2.41 -4.49 -5.60
N LEU A 117 2.33 -3.76 -6.72
CA LEU A 117 3.43 -3.00 -7.29
C LEU A 117 3.23 -1.53 -6.96
N TRP A 118 4.20 -0.94 -6.27
CA TRP A 118 4.32 0.51 -6.17
C TRP A 118 4.97 1.03 -7.45
N ASN A 119 4.14 1.48 -8.41
CA ASN A 119 4.61 1.90 -9.73
C ASN A 119 5.10 3.35 -9.72
N ASN A 120 5.97 3.67 -8.77
CA ASN A 120 6.50 5.00 -8.59
C ASN A 120 8.01 4.90 -8.29
N PRO A 121 8.87 5.47 -9.16
CA PRO A 121 10.33 5.35 -9.04
C PRO A 121 10.94 6.31 -8.02
N ALA A 122 10.14 7.17 -7.38
CA ALA A 122 10.63 8.13 -6.41
C ALA A 122 11.36 7.44 -5.25
N ILE A 123 12.42 8.10 -4.76
CA ILE A 123 13.06 7.71 -3.51
C ILE A 123 12.01 7.79 -2.40
N GLY A 124 12.03 6.81 -1.49
CA GLY A 124 11.15 6.86 -0.33
C GLY A 124 11.28 5.64 0.55
N ARG A 125 10.16 5.17 1.08
CA ARG A 125 10.14 4.01 1.98
C ARG A 125 8.81 3.27 1.91
N VAL A 126 8.85 2.01 2.32
CA VAL A 126 7.66 1.25 2.67
C VAL A 126 7.80 0.70 4.09
N THR A 127 6.74 0.81 4.88
CA THR A 127 6.67 0.28 6.24
C THR A 127 5.50 -0.71 6.32
N PHE A 128 5.78 -1.97 6.61
CA PHE A 128 4.77 -3.01 6.82
C PHE A 128 4.52 -3.26 8.30
N ALA A 129 4.29 -2.21 9.09
CA ALA A 129 4.04 -2.34 10.52
C ALA A 129 2.82 -3.24 10.79
N ASN A 130 2.75 -3.79 12.00
CA ASN A 130 1.63 -4.65 12.39
C ASN A 130 0.30 -3.90 12.39
N ASN A 131 0.33 -2.60 12.75
CA ASN A 131 -0.85 -1.76 12.87
C ASN A 131 -1.23 -0.97 11.60
N LEU A 132 -0.32 -0.85 10.62
CA LEU A 132 -0.54 -0.17 9.34
C LEU A 132 0.53 -0.55 8.31
N THR A 133 0.18 -0.43 7.04
CA THR A 133 1.15 -0.44 5.93
C THR A 133 1.22 0.97 5.33
N GLU A 134 2.42 1.53 5.15
CA GLU A 134 2.63 2.89 4.62
C GLU A 134 3.65 2.86 3.47
N TRP A 135 3.27 3.38 2.31
CA TRP A 135 4.14 3.65 1.18
C TRP A 135 4.37 5.15 1.06
N VAL A 136 5.62 5.55 0.93
CA VAL A 136 6.02 6.95 0.83
C VAL A 136 6.88 7.15 -0.40
N ALA A 137 6.52 8.14 -1.20
CA ALA A 137 7.38 8.76 -2.21
C ALA A 137 7.75 10.17 -1.74
N GLU A 138 9.04 10.47 -1.67
CA GLU A 138 9.52 11.76 -1.16
C GLU A 138 9.26 12.92 -2.14
N CYS A 139 9.25 12.66 -3.44
CA CYS A 139 8.97 13.64 -4.49
C CYS A 139 8.36 12.95 -5.70
N SER A 140 7.08 13.22 -6.00
CA SER A 140 6.40 12.67 -7.17
C SER A 140 5.18 13.53 -7.54
N GLU A 141 4.87 13.59 -8.83
CA GLU A 141 3.68 14.30 -9.34
C GLU A 141 2.38 13.55 -8.99
N HIS A 142 2.40 12.22 -9.09
CA HIS A 142 1.19 11.39 -9.01
C HIS A 142 1.43 10.09 -8.24
N MET A 143 0.40 9.63 -7.53
CA MET A 143 0.38 8.30 -6.95
C MET A 143 0.00 7.29 -8.02
N ASP A 144 0.82 6.25 -8.20
CA ASP A 144 0.56 5.16 -9.14
C ASP A 144 0.92 3.82 -8.51
N LEU A 145 0.03 2.85 -8.68
CA LEU A 145 0.15 1.50 -8.15
C LEU A 145 -0.59 0.52 -9.06
N TRP A 146 -0.12 -0.72 -9.04
CA TRP A 146 -0.80 -1.84 -9.68
C TRP A 146 -1.04 -2.95 -8.66
N ILE A 147 -2.21 -3.57 -8.69
CA ILE A 147 -2.60 -4.64 -7.79
C ILE A 147 -3.18 -5.81 -8.57
N THR A 148 -2.87 -7.03 -8.13
CA THR A 148 -3.45 -8.26 -8.65
C THR A 148 -3.91 -9.17 -7.51
N ALA A 149 -4.84 -10.08 -7.80
CA ALA A 149 -5.35 -11.06 -6.84
C ALA A 149 -5.26 -12.48 -7.43
N GLY A 150 -4.84 -13.43 -6.61
CA GLY A 150 -4.64 -14.82 -7.00
C GLY A 150 -4.78 -15.78 -5.81
N ASP A 151 -5.27 -16.99 -6.08
CA ASP A 151 -5.48 -18.00 -5.03
C ASP A 151 -4.17 -18.66 -4.60
N THR A 152 -3.16 -18.66 -5.46
CA THR A 152 -1.84 -19.25 -5.20
C THR A 152 -0.73 -18.29 -5.61
N PRO A 153 0.44 -18.34 -4.97
CA PRO A 153 1.59 -17.52 -5.36
C PRO A 153 2.08 -17.69 -6.80
N ARG A 154 1.71 -18.79 -7.47
CA ARG A 154 2.13 -19.11 -8.84
C ARG A 154 1.34 -18.33 -9.90
N ASN A 155 0.11 -17.96 -9.58
CA ASN A 155 -0.91 -17.54 -10.54
C ASN A 155 -1.10 -16.03 -10.59
#